data_AF-A0A3C0MCD3-F1
#
_entry.id   AF-A0A3C0MCD3-F1
#
_cell.length_a   1.000
_cell.length_b   1.000
_cell.length_c   1.000
_cell.angle_alpha   90.00
_cell.angle_beta   90.00
_cell.angle_gamma   90.00
#
_symmetry.space_group_name_H-M   'P 1'
#
loop_
_entity.id
_entity.type
_entity.pdbx_description
1 polymer ?
#
loop_
_entity_poly.entity_id
_entity_poly.type
_entity_poly.pdbx_seq_one_letter_code
_entity_poly.pdbx_strand_id
1 'polypeptide(L)'
;MTLRTIDALAARGFVEPSKALEDIAQTYSVALTPHVADLVSAGGKDGGIGRQFLPTLAEAQILSTQSADPIADKAHEKVRGLIHRYPDR
;
A
#
# COMPACT_ATOMS: atom_id res chain seq x y z
N MET A 1 5.68 16.81 -7.82
CA MET A 1 5.61 15.56 -8.61
C MET A 1 5.25 14.40 -7.68
N THR A 2 4.54 13.38 -8.17
CA THR A 2 4.18 12.19 -7.36
C THR A 2 5.41 11.31 -7.12
N LEU A 3 5.64 10.90 -5.86
CA LEU A 3 6.71 9.98 -5.48
C LEU A 3 6.24 8.55 -5.69
N ARG A 4 6.99 7.73 -6.44
CA ARG A 4 6.58 6.38 -6.84
C ARG A 4 7.63 5.29 -6.61
N THR A 5 8.83 5.67 -6.16
CA THR A 5 9.95 4.75 -5.97
C THR A 5 10.49 4.87 -4.56
N ILE A 6 11.11 3.81 -4.05
CA ILE A 6 11.76 3.82 -2.74
C ILE A 6 12.83 4.92 -2.68
N ASP A 7 13.64 5.09 -3.72
CA ASP A 7 14.61 6.17 -3.82
C ASP A 7 13.99 7.56 -3.70
N ALA A 8 12.84 7.80 -4.32
CA ALA A 8 12.15 9.10 -4.23
C ALA A 8 11.60 9.36 -2.83
N LEU A 9 11.19 8.32 -2.10
CA LEU A 9 10.77 8.42 -0.70
C LEU A 9 11.97 8.62 0.24
N ALA A 10 13.07 7.91 -0.02
CA ALA A 10 14.32 8.03 0.73
C ALA A 10 14.94 9.42 0.56
N ALA A 11 14.92 9.99 -0.65
CA ALA A 11 15.34 11.36 -0.92
C ALA A 11 14.53 12.41 -0.13
N ARG A 12 13.35 12.05 0.36
CA ARG A 12 12.50 12.87 1.25
C ARG A 12 12.67 12.53 2.73
N GLY A 13 13.54 11.59 3.08
CA GLY A 13 13.76 11.11 4.44
C GLY A 13 12.58 10.32 5.02
N PHE A 14 11.70 9.77 4.16
CA PHE A 14 10.51 9.06 4.62
C PHE A 14 10.77 7.60 4.95
N VAL A 15 11.74 6.98 4.28
CA VAL A 15 12.09 5.57 4.47
C VAL A 15 13.60 5.39 4.33
N GLU A 16 14.12 4.31 4.92
CA GLU A 16 15.47 3.83 4.63
C GLU A 16 15.41 2.85 3.44
N PRO A 17 16.15 3.10 2.35
CA PRO A 17 16.10 2.26 1.17
C PRO A 17 16.69 0.88 1.46
N SER A 18 16.02 -0.17 1.01
CA SER A 18 16.53 -1.54 1.09
C SER A 18 15.89 -2.40 0.00
N LYS A 19 16.59 -3.48 -0.39
CA LYS A 19 16.08 -4.42 -1.38
C LYS A 19 14.73 -5.03 -0.97
N ALA A 20 14.57 -5.35 0.32
CA ALA A 20 13.31 -5.87 0.85
C ALA A 20 12.15 -4.88 0.69
N LEU A 21 12.42 -3.57 0.88
CA LEU A 21 11.40 -2.54 0.71
C LEU A 21 11.06 -2.30 -0.78
N GLU A 22 12.04 -2.46 -1.68
CA GLU A 22 11.78 -2.47 -3.13
C GLU A 22 10.89 -3.65 -3.53
N ASP A 23 11.13 -4.84 -3.01
CA ASP A 23 10.31 -6.04 -3.30
C ASP A 23 8.87 -5.87 -2.80
N ILE A 24 8.70 -5.23 -1.63
CA ILE A 24 7.38 -4.81 -1.12
C ILE A 24 6.73 -3.82 -2.10
N ALA A 25 7.45 -2.80 -2.56
CA ALA A 25 6.90 -1.79 -3.47
C ALA A 25 6.56 -2.34 -4.87
N GLN A 26 7.14 -3.48 -5.27
CA GLN A 26 6.74 -4.22 -6.48
C GLN A 26 5.42 -4.98 -6.28
N THR A 27 5.17 -5.47 -5.06
CA THR A 27 3.95 -6.19 -4.71
C THR A 27 2.78 -5.24 -4.43
N TYR A 28 3.05 -4.19 -3.65
CA TYR A 28 2.10 -3.14 -3.29
C TYR A 28 2.61 -1.81 -3.87
N SER A 29 2.01 -1.38 -4.98
CA SER A 29 2.44 -0.16 -5.67
C SER A 29 2.37 1.08 -4.79
N VAL A 30 3.47 1.84 -4.73
CA VAL A 30 3.55 3.07 -3.95
C VAL A 30 3.33 4.30 -4.83
N ALA A 31 2.50 5.24 -4.36
CA ALA A 31 2.29 6.52 -5.04
C ALA A 31 1.84 7.60 -4.04
N LEU A 32 2.74 8.54 -3.72
CA LEU A 32 2.41 9.71 -2.89
C LEU A 32 2.28 10.95 -3.77
N THR A 33 1.08 11.53 -3.83
CA THR A 33 0.90 12.85 -4.46
C THR A 33 1.66 13.91 -3.65
N PRO A 34 1.97 15.08 -4.24
CA PRO A 34 2.63 16.16 -3.50
C PRO A 34 1.91 16.51 -2.20
N HIS A 35 0.58 16.64 -2.26
CA HIS A 35 -0.24 16.95 -1.08
C HIS A 35 -0.11 15.90 0.03
N VAL A 36 -0.14 14.61 -0.31
CA VAL A 36 0.03 13.54 0.67
C VAL A 36 1.45 13.56 1.26
N ALA A 37 2.48 13.77 0.43
CA ALA A 37 3.85 13.88 0.91
C ALA A 37 4.03 15.04 1.91
N ASP A 38 3.35 16.17 1.69
CA ASP A 38 3.38 17.30 2.63
C ASP A 38 2.71 16.96 3.97
N LEU A 39 1.60 16.23 3.94
CA LEU A 39 0.94 15.74 5.15
C LEU A 39 1.81 14.74 5.93
N VAL A 40 2.53 13.85 5.22
CA VAL A 40 3.51 12.95 5.84
C VAL A 40 4.64 13.76 6.48
N SER A 41 5.17 14.77 5.79
CA SER A 41 6.21 15.65 6.36
C SER A 41 5.72 16.36 7.62
N ALA A 42 4.49 16.87 7.63
CA ALA A 42 3.91 17.59 8.77
C ALA A 42 3.62 16.69 9.97
N GLY A 43 3.13 15.46 9.73
CA GLY A 43 2.80 14.49 10.78
C GLY A 43 3.95 13.58 11.21
N GLY A 44 5.06 13.59 10.47
CA GLY A 44 6.17 12.64 10.61
C GLY A 44 5.85 11.26 10.02
N LYS A 45 6.91 10.48 9.77
CA LYS A 45 6.81 9.11 9.21
C LYS A 45 5.97 8.15 10.06
N ASP A 46 5.99 8.33 11.37
CA ASP A 46 5.22 7.53 12.33
C ASP A 46 3.83 8.14 12.62
N GLY A 47 3.52 9.28 12.00
CA GLY A 47 2.21 9.93 12.07
C GLY A 47 1.13 9.18 11.30
N GLY A 48 -0.13 9.59 11.50
CA GLY A 48 -1.29 8.88 10.95
C GLY A 48 -1.30 8.72 9.43
N ILE A 49 -0.85 9.74 8.69
CA ILE A 49 -0.72 9.66 7.23
C ILE A 49 0.52 8.86 6.84
N GLY A 50 1.65 9.05 7.53
CA GLY A 50 2.88 8.28 7.27
C GLY A 50 2.65 6.77 7.33
N ARG A 51 1.99 6.29 8.40
CA ARG A 51 1.66 4.87 8.59
C ARG A 51 0.69 4.27 7.56
N GLN A 52 -0.05 5.10 6.83
CA GLN A 52 -0.99 4.63 5.79
C GLN A 52 -0.36 4.58 4.40
N PHE A 53 0.67 5.40 4.15
CA PHE A 53 1.22 5.61 2.81
C PHE A 53 2.67 5.16 2.64
N LEU A 54 3.45 5.08 3.73
CA LEU A 54 4.84 4.65 3.66
C LEU A 54 4.94 3.12 3.83
N PRO A 55 5.64 2.42 2.92
CA PRO A 55 5.81 0.98 3.03
C PRO A 55 6.68 0.62 4.22
N THR A 56 6.45 -0.57 4.79
CA THR A 56 7.18 -1.09 5.94
C THR A 56 7.58 -2.54 5.75
N LEU A 57 8.68 -2.97 6.37
CA LEU A 57 9.13 -4.37 6.30
C LEU A 57 8.13 -5.38 6.90
N ALA A 58 7.19 -4.92 7.73
CA ALA A 58 6.15 -5.77 8.28
C ALA A 58 5.19 -6.31 7.19
N GLU A 59 5.05 -5.61 6.06
CA GLU A 59 4.20 -6.03 4.94
C GLU A 59 4.71 -7.28 4.22
N ALA A 60 5.99 -7.64 4.38
CA ALA A 60 6.54 -8.90 3.86
C ALA A 60 6.09 -10.13 4.68
N GLN A 61 5.50 -9.93 5.86
CA GLN A 61 5.06 -11.02 6.72
C GLN A 61 3.68 -11.51 6.30
N ILE A 62 3.65 -12.65 5.61
CA ILE A 62 2.41 -13.35 5.26
C ILE A 62 2.16 -14.45 6.28
N LEU A 63 0.99 -14.42 6.92
CA LEU A 63 0.59 -15.44 7.90
C LEU A 63 -0.11 -16.61 7.22
N SER A 64 0.00 -17.81 7.78
CA SER A 64 -0.68 -19.01 7.25
C SER A 64 -2.20 -18.91 7.26
N THR A 65 -2.78 -18.03 8.08
CA THR A 65 -4.21 -17.76 8.16
C THR A 65 -4.69 -16.68 7.18
N GLN A 66 -3.77 -15.99 6.49
CA GLN A 66 -4.15 -14.99 5.49
C GLN A 66 -4.60 -15.67 4.19
N SER A 67 -5.59 -15.05 3.55
CA SER A 67 -6.07 -15.41 2.21
C SER A 67 -5.83 -14.23 1.29
N ALA A 68 -5.45 -14.51 0.03
CA ALA A 68 -5.37 -13.49 -1.02
C ALA A 68 -6.75 -12.93 -1.42
N ASP A 69 -7.83 -13.66 -1.12
CA ASP A 69 -9.21 -13.21 -1.31
C ASP A 69 -10.00 -13.49 -0.01
N PRO A 70 -9.79 -12.69 1.05
CA PRO A 70 -10.37 -12.95 2.37
C PRO A 70 -11.88 -12.70 2.40
N ILE A 71 -12.42 -12.01 1.40
CA ILE A 71 -13.83 -11.66 1.30
C ILE A 71 -14.57 -12.44 0.21
N ALA A 72 -13.89 -13.38 -0.46
CA ALA A 72 -14.45 -14.24 -1.53
C ALA A 72 -15.01 -13.47 -2.74
N ASP A 73 -14.39 -12.34 -3.12
CA ASP A 73 -14.81 -11.57 -4.29
C ASP A 73 -14.86 -12.42 -5.55
N LYS A 74 -13.86 -13.29 -5.79
CA LYS A 74 -13.82 -14.14 -6.99
C LYS A 74 -15.01 -15.09 -7.07
N ALA A 75 -15.51 -15.61 -5.95
CA ALA A 75 -16.67 -16.49 -5.93
C ALA A 75 -17.98 -15.76 -6.25
N HIS A 76 -18.02 -14.44 -6.04
CA HIS A 76 -19.16 -13.56 -6.30
C HIS A 76 -19.04 -12.75 -7.60
N GLU A 77 -17.95 -12.93 -8.36
CA GLU A 77 -17.72 -12.25 -9.63
C GLU A 77 -18.58 -12.87 -10.75
N LYS A 78 -19.67 -12.20 -11.11
CA LYS A 78 -20.57 -12.67 -12.19
C LYS A 78 -20.00 -12.41 -13.57
N VAL A 79 -19.33 -11.26 -13.70
CA VAL A 79 -18.57 -10.82 -14.87
C VAL A 79 -17.33 -10.09 -14.39
N ARG A 80 -16.28 -10.06 -15.21
CA ARG A 80 -14.98 -9.49 -14.83
C ARG A 80 -15.12 -8.06 -14.28
N GLY A 81 -14.68 -7.85 -13.05
CA GLY A 81 -14.70 -6.56 -12.35
C GLY A 81 -16.03 -6.20 -11.69
N LEU A 82 -17.06 -7.06 -11.74
CA LEU A 82 -18.36 -6.83 -11.09
C LEU A 82 -18.67 -7.95 -10.08
N ILE A 83 -18.61 -7.59 -8.81
CA ILE A 83 -18.94 -8.48 -7.69
C ILE A 83 -20.40 -8.27 -7.31
N HIS A 84 -21.23 -9.31 -7.45
CA HIS A 84 -22.62 -9.29 -7.00
C HIS A 84 -22.77 -10.25 -5.82
N ARG A 85 -22.49 -9.72 -4.63
CA ARG A 85 -22.48 -10.49 -3.39
C ARG A 85 -23.84 -10.49 -2.71
N TYR A 86 -24.50 -9.33 -2.69
CA TYR A 86 -25.78 -9.17 -2.02
C TYR A 86 -26.90 -9.12 -3.04
N PRO A 87 -28.12 -9.59 -2.70
CA PRO A 87 -29.22 -9.61 -3.66
C PRO A 87 -29.54 -8.24 -4.28
N ASP A 88 -29.33 -7.16 -3.54
CA ASP A 88 -29.73 -5.79 -3.87
C ASP A 88 -28.56 -4.84 -4.23
N ARG A 89 -27.30 -5.32 -4.21
CA ARG A 89 -26.10 -4.53 -4.55
C ARG A 89 -24.89 -5.39 -4.91
#